data_AF-A0A963Y3A5-F1
#
_entry.id   AF-A0A963Y3A5-F1
#
_cell.length_a   1.000
_cell.length_b   1.000
_cell.length_c   1.000
_cell.angle_alpha   90.00
_cell.angle_beta   90.00
_cell.angle_gamma   90.00
#
_symmetry.space_group_name_H-M   'P 1'
#
loop_
_entity.id
_entity.type
_entity.pdbx_description
1 polymer ?
#
loop_
_entity_poly.entity_id
_entity_poly.type
_entity_poly.pdbx_seq_one_letter_code
_entity_poly.pdbx_strand_id
1 'polypeptide(L)'
;SYHNIFRVGAAMQNAGYWILNDVVWRKSNPMPNFRGKRFTNAHETLIWASKSEGGKYTFNYEALKALNDGVQMRSDWVLPLCTGNERLKDERGEKAHPTQKPEGLLHRVLVATTNPGDVVLDPFFGTGTTGAVAKMLGRDFIGIEREEAYRDAAEKRLQKVRRFDRDALETSTSKRSEPRVPFGQVVERGMLRPGEMLVGPRGHTAKVRADGTLIGTDVKGSIHQVGAHLEGAPSCNGWTYWNFKRDGKMVSIDILRQQIRAEMEADQSSRH
;
A
#
# COMPACT_ATOMS: atom_id res chain seq x y z
N SER A 1 20.53 23.39 5.78
CA SER A 1 21.20 22.64 6.88
C SER A 1 21.58 21.24 6.41
N TYR A 2 22.86 20.90 6.44
CA TYR A 2 23.36 19.55 6.13
C TYR A 2 23.09 18.60 7.30
N HIS A 3 22.74 17.33 7.05
CA HIS A 3 22.41 16.32 8.08
C HIS A 3 21.30 16.70 9.08
N ASN A 4 20.29 17.43 8.64
CA ASN A 4 19.17 17.83 9.51
C ASN A 4 18.20 16.70 9.88
N ILE A 5 18.25 15.56 9.18
CA ILE A 5 17.25 14.50 9.33
C ILE A 5 17.15 13.95 10.76
N PHE A 6 18.27 13.90 11.50
CA PHE A 6 18.26 13.48 12.90
C PHE A 6 17.48 14.43 13.81
N ARG A 7 17.59 15.76 13.55
CA ARG A 7 16.84 16.78 14.28
C ARG A 7 15.35 16.72 13.94
N VAL A 8 15.03 16.50 12.66
CA VAL A 8 13.65 16.36 12.20
C VAL A 8 13.00 15.13 12.85
N GLY A 9 13.67 13.97 12.81
CA GLY A 9 13.17 12.74 13.44
C GLY A 9 12.91 12.90 14.93
N ALA A 10 13.86 13.47 15.67
CA ALA A 10 13.68 13.74 17.10
C ALA A 10 12.51 14.69 17.37
N ALA A 11 12.37 15.77 16.59
CA ALA A 11 11.26 16.70 16.73
C ALA A 11 9.89 16.04 16.42
N MET A 12 9.82 15.16 15.42
CA MET A 12 8.61 14.40 15.10
C MET A 12 8.21 13.47 16.25
N GLN A 13 9.15 12.73 16.83
CA GLN A 13 8.88 11.85 17.97
C GLN A 13 8.43 12.64 19.20
N ASN A 14 9.10 13.75 19.50
CA ASN A 14 8.71 14.64 20.60
C ASN A 14 7.31 15.24 20.41
N ALA A 15 6.87 15.43 19.16
CA ALA A 15 5.53 15.89 18.82
C ALA A 15 4.47 14.77 18.81
N GLY A 16 4.83 13.53 19.17
CA GLY A 16 3.91 12.40 19.29
C GLY A 16 3.65 11.62 18.00
N TYR A 17 4.37 11.91 16.91
CA TYR A 17 4.30 11.09 15.70
C TYR A 17 4.94 9.73 15.92
N TRP A 18 4.34 8.69 15.35
CA TRP A 18 4.87 7.33 15.43
C TRP A 18 5.56 6.96 14.12
N ILE A 19 6.89 6.83 14.16
CA ILE A 19 7.69 6.49 12.98
C ILE A 19 7.40 5.04 12.58
N LEU A 20 7.00 4.85 11.32
CA LEU A 20 6.70 3.55 10.73
C LEU A 20 7.94 2.98 10.03
N ASN A 21 8.60 3.79 9.19
CA ASN A 21 9.86 3.45 8.55
C ASN A 21 10.69 4.72 8.29
N ASP A 22 12.01 4.59 8.40
CA ASP A 22 12.93 5.40 7.62
C ASP A 22 13.15 4.75 6.25
N VAL A 23 13.22 5.57 5.21
CA VAL A 23 13.40 5.13 3.83
C VAL A 23 14.64 5.82 3.26
N VAL A 24 15.57 5.03 2.73
CA VAL A 24 16.81 5.51 2.12
C VAL A 24 16.61 5.62 0.62
N TRP A 25 16.58 6.85 0.11
CA TRP A 25 16.69 7.09 -1.32
C TRP A 25 18.16 7.03 -1.73
N ARG A 26 18.56 5.91 -2.34
CA ARG A 26 19.87 5.70 -2.97
C ARG A 26 19.86 6.31 -4.37
N LYS A 27 20.71 7.30 -4.58
CA LYS A 27 20.88 8.01 -5.85
C LYS A 27 21.67 7.10 -6.80
N SER A 28 21.11 6.76 -7.96
CA SER A 28 21.82 5.94 -8.95
C SER A 28 22.94 6.70 -9.68
N ASN A 29 22.83 8.03 -9.77
CA ASN A 29 23.77 8.92 -10.43
C ASN A 29 24.20 10.10 -9.52
N PRO A 30 24.78 9.86 -8.33
CA PRO A 30 25.15 10.92 -7.42
C PRO A 30 26.30 11.76 -7.96
N MET A 31 26.33 13.05 -7.63
CA MET A 31 27.46 13.91 -7.96
C MET A 31 28.71 13.45 -7.17
N PRO A 32 29.86 13.21 -7.82
CA PRO A 32 31.08 12.77 -7.15
C PRO A 32 31.61 13.79 -6.13
N ASN A 33 32.32 13.32 -5.11
CA ASN A 33 33.06 14.18 -4.20
C ASN A 33 34.44 14.53 -4.78
N PHE A 34 34.55 15.70 -5.41
CA PHE A 34 35.79 16.13 -6.07
C PHE A 34 36.93 16.54 -5.11
N ARG A 35 36.63 16.81 -3.84
CA ARG A 35 37.64 17.25 -2.87
C ARG A 35 38.33 16.09 -2.16
N GLY A 36 37.82 14.86 -2.27
CA GLY A 36 38.40 13.66 -1.65
C GLY A 36 38.44 13.67 -0.12
N LYS A 37 37.75 14.60 0.55
CA LYS A 37 37.80 14.76 2.01
C LYS A 37 36.73 13.97 2.76
N ARG A 38 35.72 13.46 2.06
CA ARG A 38 34.55 12.73 2.61
C ARG A 38 34.05 11.73 1.59
N PHE A 39 33.20 10.80 2.04
CA PHE A 39 32.42 9.95 1.14
C PHE A 39 31.50 10.77 0.21
N THR A 40 31.15 10.19 -0.93
CA THR A 40 30.16 10.75 -1.85
C THR A 40 28.77 10.68 -1.24
N ASN A 41 28.03 11.79 -1.27
CA ASN A 41 26.66 11.85 -0.77
C ASN A 41 25.68 11.18 -1.74
N ALA A 42 25.66 9.85 -1.68
CA ALA A 42 24.91 9.01 -2.60
C ALA A 42 23.50 8.64 -2.13
N HIS A 43 23.02 9.19 -1.00
CA HIS A 43 21.65 8.97 -0.56
C HIS A 43 21.05 10.17 0.18
N GLU A 44 19.74 10.15 0.35
CA GLU A 44 18.95 10.97 1.28
C GLU A 44 18.02 10.06 2.08
N THR A 45 17.61 10.49 3.28
CA THR A 45 16.73 9.75 4.16
C THR A 45 15.37 10.44 4.25
N LEU A 46 14.29 9.67 4.08
CA LEU A 46 12.91 10.07 4.30
C LEU A 46 12.43 9.41 5.60
N ILE A 47 11.49 10.05 6.30
CA ILE A 47 10.83 9.49 7.48
C ILE A 47 9.34 9.39 7.15
N TRP A 48 8.78 8.19 7.27
CA TRP A 48 7.34 7.96 7.20
C TRP A 48 6.81 7.66 8.61
N ALA A 49 5.80 8.41 9.03
CA ALA A 49 5.23 8.31 10.35
C ALA A 49 3.69 8.44 10.31
N SER A 50 3.00 7.75 11.21
CA SER A 50 1.59 8.01 11.51
C SER A 50 1.45 9.16 12.52
N LYS A 51 0.27 9.79 12.55
CA LYS A 51 -0.03 10.93 13.44
C LYS A 51 0.11 10.60 14.92
N SER A 52 -0.12 9.34 15.29
CA SER A 52 0.03 8.82 16.66
C SER A 52 0.32 7.32 16.61
N GLU A 53 0.76 6.77 17.73
CA GLU A 53 0.85 5.33 17.94
C GLU A 53 -0.54 4.68 17.82
N GLY A 54 -0.62 3.52 17.16
CA GLY A 54 -1.89 2.83 16.89
C GLY A 54 -2.85 3.54 15.93
N GLY A 55 -2.50 4.71 15.41
CA GLY A 55 -3.32 5.44 14.44
C GLY A 55 -3.49 4.65 13.14
N LYS A 56 -4.70 4.69 12.55
CA LYS A 56 -4.92 4.10 11.22
C LYS A 56 -4.19 4.95 10.16
N TYR A 57 -3.53 4.28 9.23
CA TYR A 57 -2.84 4.93 8.11
C TYR A 57 -3.05 4.12 6.83
N THR A 58 -2.92 4.80 5.69
CA THR A 58 -2.96 4.17 4.37
C THR A 58 -1.59 3.57 4.05
N PHE A 59 -1.59 2.30 3.63
CA PHE A 59 -0.42 1.65 3.07
C PHE A 59 -0.83 0.65 1.99
N ASN A 60 -0.61 1.01 0.73
CA ASN A 60 -1.00 0.22 -0.43
C ASN A 60 0.05 -0.87 -0.72
N TYR A 61 0.11 -1.86 0.17
CA TYR A 61 1.11 -2.94 0.12
C TYR A 61 1.12 -3.70 -1.21
N GLU A 62 -0.04 -4.13 -1.70
CA GLU A 62 -0.12 -4.88 -2.96
C GLU A 62 0.29 -4.03 -4.17
N ALA A 63 -0.01 -2.73 -4.15
CA ALA A 63 0.43 -1.80 -5.20
C ALA A 63 1.95 -1.66 -5.22
N LEU A 64 2.58 -1.52 -4.05
CA LEU A 64 4.04 -1.45 -3.94
C LEU A 64 4.74 -2.76 -4.28
N LYS A 65 4.11 -3.89 -3.95
CA LYS A 65 4.59 -5.22 -4.33
C LYS A 65 4.52 -5.41 -5.85
N ALA A 66 3.42 -4.99 -6.48
CA ALA A 66 3.28 -5.01 -7.94
C ALA A 66 4.29 -4.08 -8.63
N LEU A 67 4.52 -2.87 -8.08
CA LEU A 67 5.53 -1.92 -8.56
C LEU A 67 6.97 -2.44 -8.46
N ASN A 68 7.19 -3.52 -7.70
CA ASN A 68 8.48 -4.13 -7.44
C ASN A 68 8.47 -5.61 -7.88
N ASP A 69 7.88 -5.88 -9.04
CA ASP A 69 7.87 -7.18 -9.73
C ASP A 69 7.35 -8.34 -8.86
N GLY A 70 6.32 -8.07 -8.06
CA GLY A 70 5.70 -9.07 -7.19
C GLY A 70 6.49 -9.34 -5.90
N VAL A 71 7.58 -8.62 -5.65
CA VAL A 71 8.37 -8.73 -4.40
C VAL A 71 8.04 -7.54 -3.51
N GLN A 72 7.97 -7.77 -2.19
CA GLN A 72 7.72 -6.71 -1.23
C GLN A 72 8.73 -5.56 -1.37
N MET A 73 8.22 -4.33 -1.47
CA MET A 73 9.04 -3.12 -1.51
C MET A 73 9.85 -2.96 -0.22
N ARG A 74 11.16 -2.71 -0.37
CA ARG A 74 12.08 -2.49 0.75
C ARG A 74 12.19 -1.01 1.12
N SER A 75 12.87 -0.71 2.22
CA SER A 75 13.17 0.66 2.66
C SER A 75 14.34 1.31 1.90
N ASP A 76 15.03 0.61 1.00
CA ASP A 76 16.13 1.17 0.19
C ASP A 76 15.73 1.35 -1.28
N TRP A 77 15.44 2.59 -1.66
CA TRP A 77 14.93 2.92 -2.98
C TRP A 77 16.05 3.44 -3.88
N VAL A 78 16.35 2.70 -4.95
CA VAL A 78 17.31 3.15 -5.97
C VAL A 78 16.57 3.95 -7.05
N LEU A 79 16.81 5.25 -7.10
CA LEU A 79 16.19 6.17 -8.06
C LEU A 79 17.20 7.22 -8.54
N PRO A 80 17.14 7.69 -9.80
CA PRO A 80 18.02 8.74 -10.30
C PRO A 80 17.69 10.10 -9.68
N LEU A 81 18.64 11.02 -9.79
CA LEU A 81 18.43 12.45 -9.55
C LEU A 81 17.47 13.05 -10.60
N CYS A 82 16.84 14.17 -10.23
CA CYS A 82 16.08 15.00 -11.17
C CYS A 82 17.04 15.68 -12.18
N THR A 83 17.07 15.16 -13.40
CA THR A 83 17.92 15.59 -14.52
C THR A 83 17.13 15.62 -15.83
N GLY A 84 17.76 16.07 -16.92
CA GLY A 84 17.13 16.09 -18.24
C GLY A 84 15.90 17.01 -18.30
N ASN A 85 14.87 16.57 -19.03
CA ASN A 85 13.66 17.35 -19.29
C ASN A 85 12.79 17.58 -18.04
N GLU A 86 12.91 16.71 -17.02
CA GLU A 86 12.20 16.88 -15.76
C GLU A 86 12.75 18.08 -14.96
N ARG A 87 14.03 18.40 -15.14
CA ARG A 87 14.69 19.46 -14.40
C ARG A 87 14.29 20.82 -14.94
N LEU A 88 13.54 21.59 -14.16
CA LEU A 88 13.08 22.91 -14.59
C LEU A 88 14.26 23.87 -14.73
N LYS A 89 14.18 24.68 -15.79
CA LYS A 89 15.13 25.74 -16.08
C LYS A 89 14.46 27.10 -15.99
N ASP A 90 15.20 28.09 -15.56
CA ASP A 90 14.78 29.49 -15.60
C ASP A 90 14.96 30.06 -17.02
N GLU A 91 14.64 31.35 -17.18
CA GLU A 91 14.74 32.06 -18.47
C GLU A 91 16.18 32.16 -19.00
N ARG A 92 17.18 31.99 -18.14
CA ARG A 92 18.60 31.99 -18.51
C ARG A 92 19.09 30.59 -18.87
N GLY A 93 18.22 29.57 -18.80
CA GLY A 93 18.56 28.17 -19.04
C GLY A 93 19.26 27.50 -17.85
N GLU A 94 19.36 28.20 -16.71
CA GLU A 94 19.95 27.70 -15.48
C GLU A 94 18.93 26.92 -14.65
N LYS A 95 19.39 26.19 -13.63
CA LYS A 95 18.49 25.40 -12.77
C LYS A 95 17.54 26.32 -12.01
N ALA A 96 16.24 26.21 -12.28
CA ALA A 96 15.22 27.04 -11.62
C ALA A 96 15.17 26.82 -10.10
N HIS A 97 15.52 25.61 -9.63
CA HIS A 97 15.61 25.30 -8.20
C HIS A 97 16.81 24.40 -7.88
N PRO A 98 17.56 24.69 -6.80
CA PRO A 98 18.77 23.93 -6.48
C PRO A 98 18.46 22.49 -6.04
N THR A 99 17.33 22.28 -5.34
CA THR A 99 17.01 21.03 -4.65
C THR A 99 15.71 20.37 -5.14
N GLN A 100 15.32 20.61 -6.41
CA GLN A 100 14.17 19.95 -7.05
C GLN A 100 14.27 18.42 -6.90
N LYS A 101 13.20 17.80 -6.39
CA LYS A 101 13.12 16.35 -6.18
C LYS A 101 12.59 15.65 -7.44
N PRO A 102 13.05 14.41 -7.71
CA PRO A 102 12.60 13.64 -8.86
C PRO A 102 11.13 13.19 -8.69
N GLU A 103 10.33 13.29 -9.74
CA GLU A 103 8.92 12.86 -9.76
C GLU A 103 8.76 11.39 -9.36
N GLY A 104 9.66 10.50 -9.80
CA GLY A 104 9.61 9.08 -9.47
C GLY A 104 9.69 8.78 -7.97
N LEU A 105 10.37 9.63 -7.19
CA LEU A 105 10.41 9.52 -5.73
C LEU A 105 9.03 9.83 -5.13
N LEU A 106 8.42 10.95 -5.54
CA LEU A 106 7.10 11.37 -5.06
C LEU A 106 6.01 10.41 -5.54
N HIS A 107 6.14 9.86 -6.75
CA HIS A 107 5.22 8.86 -7.28
C HIS A 107 5.15 7.64 -6.36
N ARG A 108 6.31 7.12 -5.94
CA ARG A 108 6.37 5.99 -5.02
C ARG A 108 5.79 6.33 -3.65
N VAL A 109 6.07 7.52 -3.11
CA VAL A 109 5.48 7.99 -1.84
C VAL A 109 3.95 8.04 -1.94
N LEU A 110 3.41 8.72 -2.94
CA LEU A 110 1.97 8.92 -3.06
C LEU A 110 1.22 7.61 -3.36
N VAL A 111 1.75 6.75 -4.24
CA VAL A 111 1.15 5.42 -4.47
C VAL A 111 1.18 4.58 -3.20
N ALA A 112 2.25 4.66 -2.39
CA ALA A 112 2.38 3.91 -1.15
C ALA A 112 1.37 4.33 -0.08
N THR A 113 1.18 5.63 0.13
CA THR A 113 0.57 6.16 1.36
C THR A 113 -0.69 7.00 1.15
N THR A 114 -1.21 7.08 -0.08
CA THR A 114 -2.44 7.82 -0.40
C THR A 114 -3.31 7.07 -1.42
N ASN A 115 -4.60 7.37 -1.42
CA ASN A 115 -5.56 6.92 -2.42
C ASN A 115 -5.94 8.07 -3.37
N PRO A 116 -6.40 7.78 -4.60
CA PRO A 116 -7.02 8.79 -5.45
C PRO A 116 -8.12 9.55 -4.69
N GLY A 117 -8.14 10.88 -4.84
CA GLY A 117 -9.04 11.77 -4.10
C GLY A 117 -8.54 12.22 -2.72
N ASP A 118 -7.46 11.64 -2.18
CA ASP A 118 -6.83 12.18 -0.97
C ASP A 118 -6.21 13.56 -1.24
N VAL A 119 -6.10 14.38 -0.19
CA VAL A 119 -5.45 15.70 -0.22
C VAL A 119 -4.03 15.60 0.33
N VAL A 120 -3.04 16.05 -0.45
CA VAL A 120 -1.62 16.07 -0.08
C VAL A 120 -1.17 17.50 0.26
N LEU A 121 -0.71 17.72 1.48
CA LEU A 121 -0.11 19.00 1.89
C LEU A 121 1.41 18.96 1.74
N ASP A 122 1.97 19.96 1.06
CA ASP A 122 3.41 20.21 0.99
C ASP A 122 3.72 21.64 1.45
N PRO A 123 4.27 21.82 2.67
CA PRO A 123 4.58 23.14 3.22
C PRO A 123 5.88 23.77 2.67
N PHE A 124 6.63 23.05 1.82
CA PHE A 124 7.86 23.51 1.18
C PHE A 124 7.83 23.18 -0.32
N PHE A 125 6.84 23.75 -1.00
CA PHE A 125 6.42 23.29 -2.32
C PHE A 125 7.47 23.48 -3.41
N GLY A 126 8.36 24.47 -3.27
CA GLY A 126 9.40 24.79 -4.25
C GLY A 126 8.78 24.95 -5.64
N THR A 127 9.33 24.23 -6.62
CA THR A 127 8.82 24.21 -8.00
C THR A 127 7.71 23.16 -8.24
N GLY A 128 6.98 22.78 -7.20
CA GLY A 128 5.72 22.04 -7.27
C GLY A 128 5.81 20.57 -7.68
N THR A 129 6.91 19.85 -7.40
CA THR A 129 7.01 18.40 -7.73
C THR A 129 5.89 17.60 -7.06
N THR A 130 5.59 17.85 -5.78
CA THR A 130 4.54 17.13 -5.06
C THR A 130 3.17 17.33 -5.70
N GLY A 131 2.83 18.58 -6.06
CA GLY A 131 1.54 18.89 -6.69
C GLY A 131 1.43 18.33 -8.11
N ALA A 132 2.51 18.36 -8.88
CA ALA A 132 2.55 17.76 -10.22
C ALA A 132 2.22 16.26 -10.15
N VAL A 133 2.92 15.52 -9.29
CA VAL A 133 2.70 14.07 -9.15
C VAL A 133 1.34 13.77 -8.52
N ALA A 134 0.91 14.54 -7.51
CA ALA A 134 -0.42 14.38 -6.92
C ALA A 134 -1.52 14.54 -7.98
N LYS A 135 -1.46 15.61 -8.79
CA LYS A 135 -2.40 15.86 -9.87
C LYS A 135 -2.41 14.75 -10.93
N MET A 136 -1.22 14.29 -11.36
CA MET A 136 -1.09 13.16 -12.30
C MET A 136 -1.83 11.92 -11.77
N LEU A 137 -1.58 11.62 -10.49
CA LEU A 137 -2.13 10.46 -9.80
C LEU A 137 -3.57 10.67 -9.31
N GLY A 138 -4.22 11.79 -9.65
CA GLY A 138 -5.60 12.05 -9.26
C GLY A 138 -5.83 12.25 -7.76
N ARG A 139 -4.82 12.78 -7.06
CA ARG A 139 -4.91 13.32 -5.71
C ARG A 139 -5.08 14.84 -5.80
N ASP A 140 -5.76 15.40 -4.81
CA ASP A 140 -5.77 16.85 -4.60
C ASP A 140 -4.51 17.24 -3.81
N PHE A 141 -4.12 18.51 -3.89
CA PHE A 141 -2.94 18.99 -3.17
C PHE A 141 -3.07 20.44 -2.70
N ILE A 142 -2.34 20.75 -1.65
CA ILE A 142 -2.14 22.10 -1.13
C ILE A 142 -0.63 22.33 -1.06
N GLY A 143 -0.13 23.28 -1.84
CA GLY A 143 1.29 23.67 -1.85
C GLY A 143 1.50 25.03 -1.20
N ILE A 144 2.45 25.15 -0.28
CA ILE A 144 2.86 26.41 0.33
C ILE A 144 4.31 26.69 -0.05
N GLU A 145 4.57 27.86 -0.62
CA GLU A 145 5.92 28.31 -0.98
C GLU A 145 6.04 29.82 -0.74
N ARG A 146 7.20 30.23 -0.24
CA ARG A 146 7.49 31.63 0.10
C ARG A 146 8.01 32.39 -1.11
N GLU A 147 8.89 31.78 -1.90
CA GLU A 147 9.60 32.45 -2.99
C GLU A 147 8.71 32.56 -4.24
N GLU A 148 8.48 33.79 -4.71
CA GLU A 148 7.64 34.07 -5.88
C GLU A 148 8.12 33.36 -7.15
N ALA A 149 9.42 33.41 -7.43
CA ALA A 149 9.98 32.75 -8.62
C ALA A 149 9.73 31.23 -8.65
N TYR A 150 9.69 30.59 -7.47
CA TYR A 150 9.39 29.15 -7.37
C TYR A 150 7.90 28.87 -7.55
N ARG A 151 7.03 29.74 -7.02
CA ARG A 151 5.58 29.67 -7.25
C ARG A 151 5.24 29.80 -8.73
N ASP A 152 5.84 30.75 -9.44
CA ASP A 152 5.62 30.94 -10.88
C ASP A 152 6.05 29.72 -11.69
N ALA A 153 7.21 29.15 -11.36
CA ALA A 153 7.70 27.93 -11.99
C ALA A 153 6.80 26.72 -11.70
N ALA A 154 6.28 26.60 -10.47
CA ALA A 154 5.34 25.57 -10.07
C ALA A 154 4.02 25.70 -10.83
N GLU A 155 3.45 26.90 -10.94
CA GLU A 155 2.20 27.15 -11.67
C GLU A 155 2.32 26.80 -13.15
N LYS A 156 3.37 27.28 -13.82
CA LYS A 156 3.67 26.95 -15.23
C LYS A 156 3.80 25.44 -15.45
N ARG A 157 4.40 24.72 -14.49
CA ARG A 157 4.49 23.25 -14.53
C ARG A 157 3.11 22.61 -14.37
N LEU A 158 2.35 23.00 -13.35
CA LEU A 158 1.05 22.41 -13.01
C LEU A 158 -0.01 22.60 -14.10
N GLN A 159 0.04 23.70 -14.84
CA GLN A 159 -0.83 23.94 -16.00
C GLN A 159 -0.63 22.89 -17.11
N LYS A 160 0.59 22.37 -17.28
CA LYS A 160 0.92 21.35 -18.28
C LYS A 160 0.61 19.93 -17.83
N VAL A 161 0.48 19.73 -16.52
CA VAL A 161 0.20 18.42 -15.93
C VAL A 161 -1.25 18.02 -16.18
N ARG A 162 -1.45 16.84 -16.78
CA ARG A 162 -2.74 16.19 -16.94
C ARG A 162 -2.89 15.06 -15.93
N ARG A 163 -4.10 14.89 -15.42
CA ARG A 163 -4.49 13.74 -14.60
C ARG A 163 -4.54 12.50 -15.49
N PHE A 164 -4.09 11.35 -14.99
CA PHE A 164 -4.29 10.08 -15.67
C PHE A 164 -5.76 9.65 -15.66
N ASP A 165 -6.15 8.84 -16.63
CA ASP A 165 -7.50 8.29 -16.71
C ASP A 165 -7.80 7.40 -15.50
N ARG A 166 -9.07 7.31 -15.11
CA ARG A 166 -9.50 6.61 -13.88
C ARG A 166 -8.98 5.18 -13.81
N ASP A 167 -9.10 4.45 -14.91
CA ASP A 167 -8.69 3.04 -15.00
C ASP A 167 -7.17 2.86 -14.78
N ALA A 168 -6.37 3.87 -15.11
CA ALA A 168 -4.92 3.88 -14.87
C ALA A 168 -4.54 4.26 -13.43
N LEU A 169 -5.50 4.74 -12.62
CA LEU A 169 -5.30 5.13 -11.23
C LEU A 169 -5.72 4.03 -10.24
N GLU A 170 -6.42 3.00 -10.71
CA GLU A 170 -6.79 1.85 -9.89
C GLU A 170 -5.53 1.10 -9.44
N THR A 171 -5.42 0.88 -8.12
CA THR A 171 -4.31 0.13 -7.53
C THR A 171 -4.75 -1.29 -7.25
N SER A 172 -3.81 -2.24 -7.29
CA SER A 172 -4.09 -3.61 -6.86
C SER A 172 -4.56 -3.60 -5.40
N THR A 173 -5.80 -4.04 -5.19
CA THR A 173 -6.43 -4.06 -3.87
C THR A 173 -5.96 -5.26 -3.05
N SER A 174 -5.87 -5.09 -1.74
CA SER A 174 -5.57 -6.20 -0.84
C SER A 174 -6.73 -7.19 -0.79
N LYS A 175 -6.45 -8.50 -0.66
CA LYS A 175 -7.47 -9.51 -0.30
C LYS A 175 -8.21 -9.18 1.01
N ARG A 176 -7.67 -8.27 1.84
CA ARG A 176 -8.31 -7.77 3.06
C ARG A 176 -9.39 -6.71 2.82
N SER A 177 -9.40 -6.04 1.67
CA SER A 177 -10.45 -5.06 1.31
C SER A 177 -11.63 -5.68 0.58
N GLU A 178 -11.53 -6.95 0.17
CA GLU A 178 -12.65 -7.71 -0.36
C GLU A 178 -13.77 -7.84 0.70
N PRO A 179 -15.05 -7.85 0.28
CA PRO A 179 -16.17 -8.01 1.19
C PRO A 179 -15.99 -9.22 2.12
N ARG A 180 -16.22 -8.99 3.42
CA ARG A 180 -16.14 -10.06 4.43
C ARG A 180 -17.32 -11.00 4.26
N VAL A 181 -17.02 -12.26 3.96
CA VAL A 181 -17.99 -13.36 3.92
C VAL A 181 -17.76 -14.26 5.13
N PRO A 182 -18.66 -14.29 6.12
CA PRO A 182 -18.61 -15.24 7.23
C PRO A 182 -18.84 -16.67 6.75
N PHE A 183 -18.23 -17.66 7.41
CA PHE A 183 -18.48 -19.08 7.07
C PHE A 183 -19.94 -19.49 7.27
N GLY A 184 -20.63 -18.89 8.26
CA GLY A 184 -22.07 -19.10 8.45
C GLY A 184 -22.89 -18.79 7.20
N GLN A 185 -22.52 -17.76 6.42
CA GLN A 185 -23.22 -17.41 5.17
C GLN A 185 -23.14 -18.52 4.12
N VAL A 186 -22.04 -19.29 4.09
CA VAL A 186 -21.89 -20.47 3.21
C VAL A 186 -22.89 -21.56 3.61
N VAL A 187 -23.11 -21.74 4.92
CA VAL A 187 -24.08 -22.72 5.47
C VAL A 187 -25.52 -22.25 5.26
N GLU A 188 -25.81 -20.97 5.54
CA GLU A 188 -27.13 -20.35 5.35
C GLU A 188 -27.60 -20.40 3.90
N ARG A 189 -26.69 -20.17 2.95
CA ARG A 189 -26.97 -20.28 1.51
C ARG A 189 -27.07 -21.74 1.02
N GLY A 190 -26.89 -22.72 1.90
CA GLY A 190 -26.98 -24.14 1.56
C GLY A 190 -25.84 -24.66 0.68
N MET A 191 -24.75 -23.91 0.55
CA MET A 191 -23.58 -24.30 -0.24
C MET A 191 -22.78 -25.42 0.45
N LEU A 192 -22.84 -25.46 1.78
CA LEU A 192 -22.46 -26.58 2.64
C LEU A 192 -23.59 -26.87 3.62
N ARG A 193 -23.93 -28.15 3.81
CA ARG A 193 -24.99 -28.54 4.74
C ARG A 193 -24.42 -28.85 6.14
N PRO A 194 -25.17 -28.54 7.21
CA PRO A 194 -24.84 -29.04 8.54
C PRO A 194 -24.71 -30.57 8.53
N GLY A 195 -23.66 -31.08 9.15
CA GLY A 195 -23.32 -32.51 9.16
C GLY A 195 -22.27 -32.92 8.12
N GLU A 196 -22.00 -32.10 7.09
CA GLU A 196 -20.92 -32.37 6.14
C GLU A 196 -19.55 -32.37 6.83
N MET A 197 -18.65 -33.21 6.31
CA MET A 197 -17.29 -33.37 6.84
C MET A 197 -16.30 -32.56 5.99
N LEU A 198 -15.59 -31.67 6.65
CA LEU A 198 -14.41 -31.00 6.10
C LEU A 198 -13.15 -31.79 6.43
N VAL A 199 -12.17 -31.74 5.54
CA VAL A 199 -10.91 -32.46 5.64
C VAL A 199 -9.74 -31.48 5.45
N GLY A 200 -8.81 -31.49 6.40
CA GLY A 200 -7.56 -30.74 6.35
C GLY A 200 -6.45 -31.51 5.62
N PRO A 201 -5.30 -30.86 5.33
CA PRO A 201 -4.21 -31.45 4.54
C PRO A 201 -3.60 -32.71 5.15
N ARG A 202 -3.57 -32.79 6.49
CA ARG A 202 -3.05 -33.95 7.25
C ARG A 202 -4.13 -35.00 7.57
N GLY A 203 -5.28 -34.93 6.91
CA GLY A 203 -6.39 -35.88 7.11
C GLY A 203 -7.25 -35.60 8.35
N HIS A 204 -6.97 -34.53 9.09
CA HIS A 204 -7.86 -34.06 10.16
C HIS A 204 -9.25 -33.78 9.61
N THR A 205 -10.29 -34.17 10.35
CA THR A 205 -11.67 -33.95 9.92
C THR A 205 -12.44 -33.11 10.92
N ALA A 206 -13.39 -32.34 10.42
CA ALA A 206 -14.29 -31.54 11.24
C ALA A 206 -15.69 -31.49 10.63
N LYS A 207 -16.72 -31.59 11.46
CA LYS A 207 -18.12 -31.59 11.04
C LYS A 207 -18.70 -30.16 11.07
N VAL A 208 -19.39 -29.78 10.00
CA VAL A 208 -20.08 -28.48 9.89
C VAL A 208 -21.31 -28.45 10.79
N ARG A 209 -21.49 -27.38 11.57
CA ARG A 209 -22.70 -27.13 12.37
C ARG A 209 -23.61 -26.09 11.71
N ALA A 210 -24.87 -26.08 12.13
CA ALA A 210 -25.90 -25.16 11.64
C ALA A 210 -25.60 -23.69 11.92
N ASP A 211 -24.82 -23.38 12.96
CA ASP A 211 -24.42 -22.02 13.34
C ASP A 211 -23.16 -21.51 12.62
N GLY A 212 -22.64 -22.25 11.64
CA GLY A 212 -21.40 -21.89 10.94
C GLY A 212 -20.13 -22.11 11.78
N THR A 213 -20.20 -22.94 12.82
CA THR A 213 -19.01 -23.43 13.53
C THR A 213 -18.68 -24.87 13.12
N LEU A 214 -17.50 -25.36 13.50
CA LEU A 214 -17.05 -26.72 13.27
C LEU A 214 -16.92 -27.50 14.59
N ILE A 215 -17.09 -28.83 14.50
CA ILE A 215 -16.76 -29.79 15.55
C ILE A 215 -15.62 -30.67 15.04
N GLY A 216 -14.44 -30.50 15.61
CA GLY A 216 -13.32 -31.44 15.45
C GLY A 216 -13.41 -32.60 16.45
N THR A 217 -12.36 -33.40 16.55
CA THR A 217 -12.29 -34.56 17.45
C THR A 217 -12.54 -34.19 18.92
N ASP A 218 -11.90 -33.13 19.39
CA ASP A 218 -11.88 -32.67 20.79
C ASP A 218 -12.07 -31.15 20.93
N VAL A 219 -12.36 -30.46 19.84
CA VAL A 219 -12.49 -28.99 19.79
C VAL A 219 -13.75 -28.56 19.05
N LYS A 220 -14.34 -27.44 19.48
CA LYS A 220 -15.46 -26.77 18.80
C LYS A 220 -15.14 -25.29 18.65
N GLY A 221 -15.48 -24.71 17.50
CA GLY A 221 -15.25 -23.30 17.27
C GLY A 221 -15.33 -22.91 15.80
N SER A 222 -14.84 -21.71 15.47
CA SER A 222 -14.77 -21.27 14.07
C SER A 222 -13.84 -22.16 13.23
N ILE A 223 -13.97 -22.06 11.90
CA ILE A 223 -13.09 -22.76 10.93
C ILE A 223 -11.60 -22.51 11.20
N HIS A 224 -11.25 -21.35 11.76
CA HIS A 224 -9.88 -20.95 12.10
C HIS A 224 -9.40 -21.61 13.40
N GLN A 225 -10.22 -21.53 14.45
CA GLN A 225 -9.88 -22.08 15.77
C GLN A 225 -9.73 -23.60 15.73
N VAL A 226 -10.67 -24.29 15.06
CA VAL A 226 -10.63 -25.75 14.93
C VAL A 226 -9.44 -26.20 14.09
N GLY A 227 -9.16 -25.50 12.98
CA GLY A 227 -7.98 -25.79 12.15
C GLY A 227 -6.66 -25.56 12.89
N ALA A 228 -6.55 -24.45 13.65
CA ALA A 228 -5.35 -24.13 14.41
C ALA A 228 -5.09 -25.16 15.52
N HIS A 229 -6.15 -25.56 16.24
CA HIS A 229 -6.07 -26.54 17.31
C HIS A 229 -5.62 -27.92 16.79
N LEU A 230 -6.26 -28.41 15.73
CA LEU A 230 -5.93 -29.73 15.16
C LEU A 230 -4.53 -29.77 14.52
N GLU A 231 -4.05 -28.63 14.02
CA GLU A 231 -2.69 -28.52 13.50
C GLU A 231 -1.62 -28.31 14.60
N GLY A 232 -2.01 -27.99 15.84
CA GLY A 232 -1.09 -27.57 16.89
C GLY A 232 -0.40 -26.22 16.57
N ALA A 233 -1.04 -25.37 15.79
CA ALA A 233 -0.50 -24.09 15.33
C ALA A 233 -1.13 -22.90 16.09
N PRO A 234 -0.41 -21.77 16.28
CA PRO A 234 -0.97 -20.60 16.96
C PRO A 234 -2.10 -19.91 16.17
N SER A 235 -2.16 -20.14 14.85
CA SER A 235 -3.23 -19.63 13.99
C SER A 235 -3.40 -20.51 12.74
N CYS A 236 -4.59 -20.45 12.14
CA CYS A 236 -4.90 -21.16 10.89
C CYS A 236 -5.88 -20.36 10.03
N ASN A 237 -5.60 -20.24 8.73
CA ASN A 237 -6.56 -19.73 7.77
C ASN A 237 -7.52 -20.86 7.34
N GLY A 238 -8.64 -20.99 8.05
CA GLY A 238 -9.64 -22.04 7.80
C GLY A 238 -10.14 -22.09 6.36
N TRP A 239 -10.21 -20.96 5.64
CA TRP A 239 -10.68 -20.92 4.26
C TRP A 239 -9.80 -21.74 3.31
N THR A 240 -8.48 -21.61 3.45
CA THR A 240 -7.51 -22.33 2.62
C THR A 240 -7.14 -23.70 3.20
N TYR A 241 -7.40 -23.91 4.49
CA TYR A 241 -7.06 -25.15 5.19
C TYR A 241 -8.08 -26.26 4.93
N TRP A 242 -9.38 -25.93 5.01
CA TRP A 242 -10.44 -26.92 4.92
C TRP A 242 -10.86 -27.19 3.48
N ASN A 243 -11.06 -28.46 3.17
CA ASN A 243 -11.60 -28.94 1.92
C ASN A 243 -12.83 -29.80 2.18
N PHE A 244 -13.78 -29.83 1.26
CA PHE A 244 -14.94 -30.72 1.28
C PHE A 244 -14.94 -31.60 0.03
N LYS A 245 -15.62 -32.75 0.09
CA LYS A 245 -15.68 -33.69 -1.03
C LYS A 245 -16.91 -33.39 -1.89
N ARG A 246 -16.69 -33.08 -3.18
CA ARG A 246 -17.75 -32.90 -4.17
C ARG A 246 -17.39 -33.66 -5.44
N ASP A 247 -18.31 -34.49 -5.94
CA ASP A 247 -18.12 -35.30 -7.15
C ASP A 247 -16.80 -36.09 -7.16
N GLY A 248 -16.43 -36.66 -6.00
CA GLY A 248 -15.21 -37.44 -5.81
C GLY A 248 -13.92 -36.63 -5.65
N LYS A 249 -13.95 -35.30 -5.81
CA LYS A 249 -12.78 -34.42 -5.69
C LYS A 249 -12.81 -33.62 -4.39
N MET A 250 -11.62 -33.33 -3.86
CA MET A 250 -11.46 -32.40 -2.74
C MET A 250 -11.47 -30.97 -3.28
N VAL A 251 -12.36 -30.14 -2.74
CA VAL A 251 -12.55 -28.75 -3.14
C VAL A 251 -12.35 -27.87 -1.90
N SER A 252 -11.54 -26.83 -2.02
CA SER A 252 -11.34 -25.87 -0.92
C SER A 252 -12.63 -25.12 -0.63
N ILE A 253 -12.94 -24.93 0.65
CA ILE A 253 -14.10 -24.10 1.05
C ILE A 253 -13.91 -22.62 0.64
N ASP A 254 -12.69 -22.18 0.32
CA ASP A 254 -12.44 -20.83 -0.19
C ASP A 254 -13.15 -20.55 -1.52
N ILE A 255 -13.36 -21.56 -2.35
CA ILE A 255 -14.07 -21.41 -3.63
C ILE A 255 -15.51 -20.94 -3.39
N LEU A 256 -16.16 -21.46 -2.33
CA LEU A 256 -17.52 -21.05 -1.95
C LEU A 256 -17.54 -19.59 -1.49
N ARG A 257 -16.50 -19.15 -0.78
CA ARG A 257 -16.33 -17.75 -0.39
C ARG A 257 -16.21 -16.84 -1.61
N GLN A 258 -15.43 -17.25 -2.61
CA GLN A 258 -15.25 -16.46 -3.83
C GLN A 258 -16.52 -16.40 -4.67
N GLN A 259 -17.30 -17.49 -4.73
CA GLN A 259 -18.60 -17.46 -5.40
C GLN A 259 -19.56 -16.44 -4.75
N ILE A 260 -19.66 -16.42 -3.42
CA ILE A 260 -20.48 -15.42 -2.71
C ILE A 260 -20.00 -13.99 -3.02
N ARG A 261 -18.69 -13.76 -3.08
CA ARG A 261 -18.14 -12.43 -3.40
C ARG A 261 -18.47 -11.99 -4.82
N ALA A 262 -18.33 -12.89 -5.80
CA ALA A 262 -18.68 -12.60 -7.18
C ALA A 262 -20.17 -12.24 -7.33
N GLU A 263 -21.07 -12.91 -6.61
CA GLU A 263 -22.48 -12.57 -6.56
C GLU A 263 -22.72 -11.18 -5.91
N MET A 264 -22.01 -10.86 -4.83
CA MET A 264 -22.10 -9.54 -4.17
C MET A 264 -21.63 -8.39 -5.08
N GLU A 265 -20.60 -8.61 -5.89
CA GLU A 265 -20.09 -7.63 -6.86
C GLU A 265 -21.07 -7.42 -8.03
N ALA A 266 -21.70 -8.49 -8.53
CA ALA A 266 -22.73 -8.40 -9.56
C ALA A 266 -23.97 -7.62 -9.07
N ASP A 267 -24.40 -7.84 -7.83
CA ASP A 267 -25.50 -7.10 -7.21
C ASP A 267 -25.19 -5.61 -7.00
N GLN A 268 -23.92 -5.24 -6.78
CA GLN A 268 -23.51 -3.84 -6.68
C GLN A 268 -23.44 -3.17 -8.06
N SER A 269 -22.94 -3.89 -9.07
CA SER A 269 -22.84 -3.39 -10.45
C SER A 269 -24.20 -3.19 -11.13
N SER A 270 -25.23 -3.93 -10.72
CA SER A 270 -26.61 -3.75 -11.23
C SER A 270 -27.38 -2.59 -10.60
N ARG A 271 -26.84 -1.99 -9.52
CA ARG A 271 -27.44 -0.85 -8.80
C ARG A 271 -26.82 0.50 -9.16
N HIS A 272 -25.84 0.52 -10.06
CA HIS A 272 -25.19 1.71 -10.60
C HIS A 272 -25.44 1.81 -12.11
#